data_AF-A0A8J3W735-F1
#
_entry.id   AF-A0A8J3W735-F1
#
_cell.length_a   1.000
_cell.length_b   1.000
_cell.length_c   1.000
_cell.angle_alpha   90.00
_cell.angle_beta   90.00
_cell.angle_gamma   90.00
#
_symmetry.space_group_name_H-M   'P 1'
#
loop_
_entity.id
_entity.type
_entity.pdbx_description
1 polymer ?
#
loop_
_entity_poly.entity_id
_entity_poly.type
_entity_poly.pdbx_seq_one_letter_code
_entity_poly.pdbx_strand_id
1 'polypeptide(L)'
;MPRIRNFKDLIFFRADSRLAYPHIDALFGDRGRNVIDWELIERHWRDLMQVAISISENRLSSATLMRRLRSNSRKNRIYKAFREVGRSVRTVALLRYLADPALRARVSAATNKVESYNAFSQWLSFGNNGVIAHNDPDEQEKLIKLNTLLANLVIFHNALDLMEVVRDLVAQGWPITAEELGAISPYLRAHISRFGAYATGELDQEPAAFNPELKEIDFSAVALAA
;
A
#
# COMPACT_ATOMS: atom_id res chain seq x y z
N MET A 1 0.70 -6.25 -2.37
CA MET A 1 1.92 -6.89 -1.81
C MET A 1 2.98 -5.82 -1.65
N PRO A 2 3.62 -5.65 -0.47
CA PRO A 2 4.64 -4.64 -0.28
C PRO A 2 5.96 -5.01 -0.97
N ARG A 3 6.80 -4.02 -1.28
CA ARG A 3 8.17 -4.25 -1.79
C ARG A 3 8.95 -5.12 -0.80
N ILE A 4 9.59 -6.18 -1.32
CA ILE A 4 10.34 -7.13 -0.50
C ILE A 4 11.83 -6.81 -0.59
N ARG A 5 12.37 -6.29 0.50
CA ARG A 5 13.81 -6.13 0.70
C ARG A 5 14.42 -7.42 1.27
N ASN A 6 15.69 -7.66 0.99
CA ASN A 6 16.49 -8.76 1.54
C ASN A 6 15.78 -10.13 1.47
N PHE A 7 15.29 -10.50 0.29
CA PHE A 7 14.56 -11.77 0.11
C PHE A 7 15.38 -13.00 0.52
N LYS A 8 16.72 -12.90 0.53
CA LYS A 8 17.65 -13.95 0.96
C LYS A 8 17.51 -14.31 2.44
N ASP A 9 17.04 -13.38 3.26
CA ASP A 9 16.84 -13.57 4.70
C ASP A 9 15.46 -14.16 5.02
N LEU A 10 14.61 -14.34 4.00
CA LEU A 10 13.27 -14.88 4.17
C LEU A 10 13.27 -16.40 4.12
N ILE A 11 12.39 -17.01 4.92
CA ILE A 11 12.23 -18.46 4.97
C ILE A 11 11.25 -18.91 3.89
N PHE A 12 11.73 -19.75 2.97
CA PHE A 12 10.90 -20.44 1.98
C PHE A 12 10.60 -21.85 2.45
N PHE A 13 9.41 -22.36 2.11
CA PHE A 13 8.98 -23.69 2.50
C PHE A 13 8.87 -24.62 1.30
N ARG A 14 9.39 -25.84 1.43
CA ARG A 14 9.30 -26.88 0.40
C ARG A 14 7.93 -27.56 0.45
N ALA A 15 7.45 -27.96 -0.72
CA ALA A 15 6.28 -28.82 -0.80
C ALA A 15 6.58 -30.25 -0.30
N ASP A 16 7.80 -30.74 -0.50
CA ASP A 16 8.21 -32.07 -0.05
C ASP A 16 9.67 -32.02 0.44
N SER A 17 9.99 -32.83 1.43
CA SER A 17 11.35 -32.97 2.00
C SER A 17 12.37 -33.53 1.00
N ARG A 18 11.91 -34.27 -0.01
CA ARG A 18 12.75 -34.92 -1.04
C ARG A 18 13.12 -34.01 -2.20
N LEU A 19 12.44 -32.87 -2.34
CA LEU A 19 12.66 -31.94 -3.45
C LEU A 19 13.92 -31.10 -3.24
N ALA A 20 14.84 -31.18 -4.20
CA ALA A 20 16.01 -30.30 -4.30
C ALA A 20 15.87 -29.39 -5.52
N TYR A 21 16.14 -28.09 -5.36
CA TYR A 21 16.04 -27.12 -6.45
C TYR A 21 17.44 -26.68 -6.90
N PRO A 22 17.95 -27.12 -8.07
CA PRO A 22 19.36 -26.97 -8.43
C PRO A 22 19.92 -25.54 -8.33
N HIS A 23 19.11 -24.54 -8.68
CA HIS A 23 19.56 -23.15 -8.77
C HIS A 23 19.12 -22.27 -7.58
N ILE A 24 18.19 -22.75 -6.74
CA ILE A 24 17.57 -21.94 -5.68
C ILE A 24 17.47 -22.68 -4.34
N ASP A 25 18.16 -23.81 -4.17
CA ASP A 25 18.06 -24.66 -2.97
C ASP A 25 18.38 -23.89 -1.69
N ALA A 26 19.33 -22.95 -1.78
CA ALA A 26 19.75 -22.09 -0.68
C ALA A 26 18.61 -21.25 -0.07
N LEU A 27 17.54 -20.95 -0.84
CA LEU A 27 16.40 -20.17 -0.33
C LEU A 27 15.56 -20.94 0.70
N PHE A 28 15.60 -22.27 0.68
CA PHE A 28 14.74 -23.13 1.49
C PHE A 28 15.43 -23.66 2.75
N GLY A 29 16.69 -23.29 2.98
CA GLY A 29 17.51 -23.77 4.09
C GLY A 29 17.91 -25.25 3.97
N ASP A 30 18.30 -25.84 5.10
CA ASP A 30 18.78 -27.23 5.17
C ASP A 30 17.72 -28.23 4.68
N ARG A 31 18.18 -29.32 4.07
CA ARG A 31 17.31 -30.42 3.62
C ARG A 31 16.54 -31.02 4.80
N GLY A 32 15.25 -31.29 4.57
CA GLY A 32 14.34 -31.81 5.60
C GLY A 32 13.80 -30.77 6.59
N ARG A 33 14.28 -29.52 6.54
CA ARG A 33 13.69 -28.39 7.28
C ARG A 33 12.77 -27.58 6.38
N ASN A 34 11.89 -26.79 7.01
CA ASN A 34 10.93 -25.92 6.32
C ASN A 34 10.08 -26.63 5.27
N VAL A 35 9.54 -27.80 5.61
CA VAL A 35 8.60 -28.53 4.74
C VAL A 35 7.17 -28.22 5.18
N ILE A 36 6.28 -28.00 4.22
CA ILE A 36 4.86 -27.79 4.49
C ILE A 36 4.25 -29.10 4.99
N ASP A 37 3.53 -29.05 6.10
CA ASP A 37 2.79 -30.19 6.63
C ASP A 37 1.40 -30.26 5.95
N TRP A 38 1.34 -30.97 4.82
CA TRP A 38 0.11 -31.15 4.06
C TRP A 38 -0.92 -32.02 4.78
N GLU A 39 -0.47 -33.01 5.56
CA GLU A 39 -1.37 -33.87 6.34
C GLU A 39 -2.13 -33.06 7.40
N LEU A 40 -1.48 -32.08 8.02
CA LEU A 40 -2.14 -31.18 8.97
C LEU A 40 -3.20 -30.30 8.29
N ILE A 41 -2.91 -29.81 7.07
CA ILE A 41 -3.87 -29.04 6.27
C ILE A 41 -5.06 -29.92 5.90
N GLU A 42 -4.82 -31.12 5.39
CA GLU A 42 -5.87 -32.05 4.98
C GLU A 42 -6.77 -32.45 6.16
N ARG A 43 -6.15 -32.80 7.30
CA ARG A 43 -6.86 -33.18 8.53
C ARG A 43 -7.81 -32.09 9.04
N HIS A 44 -7.44 -30.81 8.86
CA HIS A 44 -8.21 -29.66 9.31
C HIS A 44 -8.90 -28.91 8.17
N TRP A 45 -8.98 -29.48 6.96
CA TRP A 45 -9.50 -28.81 5.77
C TRP A 45 -10.92 -28.27 5.96
N ARG A 46 -11.81 -29.09 6.56
CA ARG A 46 -13.19 -28.69 6.86
C ARG A 46 -13.25 -27.49 7.81
N ASP A 47 -12.40 -27.47 8.83
CA ASP A 47 -12.33 -26.35 9.79
C ASP A 47 -11.87 -25.06 9.09
N LEU A 48 -10.86 -25.17 8.21
CA LEU A 48 -10.35 -24.03 7.43
C LEU A 48 -11.44 -23.45 6.52
N MET A 49 -12.18 -24.32 5.81
CA MET A 49 -13.27 -23.91 4.93
C MET A 49 -14.44 -23.29 5.70
N GLN A 50 -14.81 -23.86 6.85
CA GLN A 50 -15.87 -23.30 7.69
C GLN A 50 -15.51 -21.87 8.13
N VAL A 51 -14.25 -21.64 8.53
CA VAL A 51 -13.78 -20.31 8.89
C VAL A 51 -13.79 -19.36 7.69
N ALA A 52 -13.31 -19.81 6.52
CA ALA A 52 -13.32 -18.99 5.30
C ALA A 52 -14.75 -18.57 4.89
N ILE A 53 -15.70 -19.51 4.91
CA ILE A 53 -17.12 -19.27 4.60
C ILE A 53 -17.73 -18.31 5.64
N SER A 54 -17.43 -18.51 6.92
CA SER A 54 -17.95 -17.63 7.99
C SER A 54 -17.48 -16.18 7.85
N ILE A 55 -16.25 -15.97 7.35
CA ILE A 55 -15.74 -14.64 7.02
C ILE A 55 -16.47 -14.08 5.79
N SER A 56 -16.61 -14.86 4.72
CA SER A 56 -17.29 -14.39 3.50
C SER A 56 -18.77 -14.05 3.71
N GLU A 57 -19.44 -14.75 4.64
CA GLU A 57 -20.82 -14.47 5.05
C GLU A 57 -20.93 -13.35 6.10
N ASN A 58 -19.82 -12.67 6.44
CA ASN A 58 -19.75 -11.64 7.49
C ASN A 58 -20.26 -12.09 8.87
N ARG A 59 -20.33 -13.39 9.14
CA ARG A 59 -20.75 -13.94 10.45
C ARG A 59 -19.68 -13.75 11.53
N LEU A 60 -18.42 -13.61 11.13
CA LEU A 60 -17.28 -13.37 12.01
C LEU A 60 -16.36 -12.29 11.42
N SER A 61 -16.08 -11.25 12.21
CA SER A 61 -15.05 -10.26 11.85
C SER A 61 -13.65 -10.89 11.87
N SER A 62 -12.86 -10.59 10.84
CA SER A 62 -11.44 -10.99 10.72
C SER A 62 -10.61 -10.60 11.96
N ALA A 63 -10.88 -9.44 12.56
CA ALA A 63 -10.18 -8.98 13.75
C ALA A 63 -10.48 -9.86 14.97
N THR A 64 -11.74 -10.22 15.17
CA THR A 64 -12.19 -11.11 16.26
C THR A 64 -11.62 -12.51 16.09
N LEU A 65 -11.62 -13.03 14.86
CA LEU A 65 -11.03 -14.32 14.53
C LEU A 65 -9.53 -14.33 14.84
N MET A 66 -8.78 -13.31 14.39
CA MET A 66 -7.34 -13.21 14.66
C MET A 66 -7.06 -13.17 16.17
N ARG A 67 -7.83 -12.40 16.93
CA ARG A 67 -7.71 -12.36 18.40
C ARG A 67 -7.92 -13.73 19.02
N ARG A 68 -8.93 -14.47 18.57
CA ARG A 68 -9.27 -15.81 19.09
C ARG A 68 -8.26 -16.88 18.68
N LEU A 69 -7.76 -16.85 17.45
CA LEU A 69 -6.72 -17.77 16.96
C LEU A 69 -5.36 -17.52 17.62
N ARG A 70 -5.04 -16.25 17.95
CA ARG A 70 -3.81 -15.89 18.66
C ARG A 70 -3.85 -16.25 20.14
N SER A 71 -5.02 -16.11 20.78
CA SER A 71 -5.27 -16.64 22.12
C SER A 71 -5.01 -18.16 22.12
N ASN A 72 -3.95 -18.60 22.79
CA ASN A 72 -3.47 -19.99 22.80
C ASN A 72 -2.92 -20.55 21.45
N SER A 73 -2.38 -19.69 20.58
CA SER A 73 -1.79 -20.06 19.27
C SER A 73 -0.88 -21.29 19.27
N ARG A 74 -0.07 -21.52 20.33
CA ARG A 74 0.80 -22.70 20.43
C ARG A 74 0.04 -24.03 20.58
N LYS A 75 -1.15 -24.00 21.18
CA LYS A 75 -2.01 -25.17 21.42
C LYS A 75 -3.14 -25.30 20.38
N ASN A 76 -3.49 -24.20 19.70
CA ASN A 76 -4.58 -24.18 18.74
C ASN A 76 -4.19 -24.88 17.41
N ARG A 77 -4.81 -26.03 17.14
CA ARG A 77 -4.55 -26.85 15.94
C ARG A 77 -5.04 -26.17 14.65
N ILE A 78 -6.16 -25.47 14.70
CA ILE A 78 -6.70 -24.71 13.55
C ILE A 78 -5.74 -23.57 13.18
N TYR A 79 -5.20 -22.86 14.19
CA TYR A 79 -4.17 -21.85 13.94
C TYR A 79 -2.91 -22.44 13.28
N LYS A 80 -2.46 -23.63 13.71
CA LYS A 80 -1.33 -24.31 13.08
C LYS A 80 -1.63 -24.68 11.62
N ALA A 81 -2.81 -25.22 11.33
CA ALA A 81 -3.23 -25.51 9.96
C ALA A 81 -3.26 -24.25 9.07
N PHE A 82 -3.85 -23.15 9.56
CA PHE A 82 -3.80 -21.85 8.86
C PHE A 82 -2.38 -21.34 8.65
N ARG A 83 -1.47 -21.60 9.60
CA ARG A 83 -0.07 -21.23 9.47
C ARG A 83 0.63 -22.01 8.36
N GLU A 84 0.34 -23.30 8.19
CA GLU A 84 0.91 -24.09 7.07
C GLU A 84 0.39 -23.61 5.72
N VAL A 85 -0.92 -23.32 5.60
CA VAL A 85 -1.48 -22.68 4.40
C VAL A 85 -0.82 -21.32 4.15
N GLY A 86 -0.64 -20.50 5.19
CA GLY A 86 0.04 -19.22 5.08
C GLY A 86 1.48 -19.34 4.61
N ARG A 87 2.21 -20.38 5.05
CA ARG A 87 3.58 -20.67 4.60
C ARG A 87 3.63 -21.06 3.13
N SER A 88 2.69 -21.87 2.66
CA SER A 88 2.62 -22.27 1.25
C SER A 88 2.31 -21.08 0.34
N VAL A 89 1.26 -20.32 0.66
CA VAL A 89 0.86 -19.11 -0.09
C VAL A 89 1.97 -18.07 -0.08
N ARG A 90 2.60 -17.83 1.07
CA ARG A 90 3.74 -16.91 1.18
C ARG A 90 4.90 -17.35 0.30
N THR A 91 5.27 -18.62 0.33
CA THR A 91 6.39 -19.13 -0.49
C THR A 91 6.11 -18.93 -1.97
N VAL A 92 4.91 -19.27 -2.44
CA VAL A 92 4.51 -19.05 -3.84
C VAL A 92 4.53 -17.56 -4.19
N ALA A 93 4.04 -16.68 -3.32
CA ALA A 93 4.08 -15.24 -3.56
C ALA A 93 5.50 -14.69 -3.65
N LEU A 94 6.41 -15.15 -2.78
CA LEU A 94 7.83 -14.78 -2.82
C LEU A 94 8.51 -15.25 -4.10
N LEU A 95 8.27 -16.51 -4.50
CA LEU A 95 8.83 -17.06 -5.74
C LEU A 95 8.30 -16.32 -6.97
N ARG A 96 7.00 -15.99 -7.01
CA ARG A 96 6.42 -15.15 -8.08
C ARG A 96 7.06 -13.77 -8.14
N TYR A 97 7.24 -13.12 -6.98
CA TYR A 97 7.93 -11.84 -6.90
C TYR A 97 9.39 -11.92 -7.40
N LEU A 98 10.07 -13.05 -7.19
CA LEU A 98 11.42 -13.28 -7.69
C LEU A 98 11.48 -13.65 -9.19
N ALA A 99 10.45 -14.31 -9.70
CA ALA A 99 10.42 -14.76 -11.10
C ALA A 99 9.92 -13.68 -12.07
N ASP A 100 9.03 -12.79 -11.64
CA ASP A 100 8.33 -11.83 -12.51
C ASP A 100 8.85 -10.38 -12.31
N PRO A 101 9.64 -9.83 -13.26
CA PRO A 101 10.09 -8.45 -13.21
C PRO A 101 8.95 -7.43 -13.30
N ALA A 102 7.88 -7.71 -14.07
CA ALA A 102 6.75 -6.81 -14.22
C ALA A 102 5.94 -6.72 -12.93
N LEU A 103 5.78 -7.81 -12.19
CA LEU A 103 5.23 -7.79 -10.84
C LEU A 103 6.08 -6.93 -9.90
N ARG A 104 7.41 -7.06 -9.94
CA ARG A 104 8.30 -6.22 -9.11
C ARG A 104 8.19 -4.74 -9.44
N ALA A 105 8.12 -4.40 -10.72
CA ALA A 105 7.96 -3.03 -11.18
C ALA A 105 6.65 -2.43 -10.64
N ARG A 106 5.52 -3.14 -10.79
CA ARG A 106 4.21 -2.72 -10.26
C ARG A 106 4.23 -2.54 -8.75
N VAL A 107 4.78 -3.51 -8.00
CA VAL A 107 4.89 -3.41 -6.54
C VAL A 107 5.76 -2.23 -6.12
N SER A 108 6.85 -1.96 -6.86
CA SER A 108 7.75 -0.83 -6.56
C SER A 108 7.06 0.50 -6.86
N ALA A 109 6.35 0.62 -7.98
CA ALA A 109 5.57 1.81 -8.31
C ALA A 109 4.50 2.12 -7.25
N ALA A 110 3.72 1.11 -6.83
CA ALA A 110 2.74 1.25 -5.76
C ALA A 110 3.38 1.65 -4.42
N THR A 111 4.54 1.05 -4.10
CA THR A 111 5.30 1.39 -2.88
C THR A 111 5.80 2.84 -2.94
N ASN A 112 6.35 3.27 -4.06
CA ASN A 112 6.83 4.63 -4.25
C ASN A 112 5.69 5.64 -4.11
N LYS A 113 4.48 5.35 -4.62
CA LYS A 113 3.30 6.22 -4.45
C LYS A 113 2.98 6.44 -2.97
N VAL A 114 2.96 5.36 -2.17
CA VAL A 114 2.70 5.41 -0.72
C VAL A 114 3.85 6.11 0.03
N GLU A 115 5.10 5.81 -0.31
CA GLU A 115 6.27 6.45 0.29
C GLU A 115 6.29 7.97 0.02
N SER A 116 5.97 8.40 -1.21
CA SER A 116 5.86 9.81 -1.57
C SER A 116 4.72 10.52 -0.83
N TYR A 117 3.56 9.88 -0.70
CA TYR A 117 2.46 10.43 0.11
C TYR A 117 2.85 10.56 1.59
N ASN A 118 3.48 9.53 2.16
CA ASN A 118 3.92 9.57 3.56
C ASN A 118 4.95 10.68 3.80
N ALA A 119 5.93 10.83 2.89
CA ALA A 119 6.91 11.91 2.96
C ALA A 119 6.26 13.29 2.83
N PHE A 120 5.24 13.43 1.98
CA PHE A 120 4.46 14.65 1.83
C PHE A 120 3.62 14.97 3.07
N SER A 121 2.90 13.99 3.62
CA SER A 121 2.12 14.11 4.84
C SER A 121 3.00 14.46 6.05
N GLN A 122 4.19 13.86 6.14
CA GLN A 122 5.18 14.21 7.16
C GLN A 122 5.72 15.63 6.98
N TRP A 123 5.95 16.06 5.74
CA TRP A 123 6.41 17.41 5.42
C TRP A 123 5.39 18.50 5.77
N LEU A 124 4.09 18.19 5.65
CA LEU A 124 2.97 19.02 6.10
C LEU A 124 2.83 19.07 7.63
N SER A 125 3.20 17.99 8.32
CA SER A 125 3.21 17.94 9.78
C SER A 125 4.46 18.63 10.36
N PHE A 126 4.57 19.94 10.13
CA PHE A 126 5.74 20.73 10.54
C PHE A 126 5.66 21.26 11.99
N GLY A 127 4.48 21.22 12.63
CA GLY A 127 4.31 21.58 14.03
C GLY A 127 5.01 20.59 14.97
N ASN A 128 5.83 21.09 15.90
CA ASN A 128 6.53 20.30 16.91
C ASN A 128 7.45 19.17 16.38
N ASN A 129 8.07 19.35 15.20
CA ASN A 129 8.92 18.34 14.54
C ASN A 129 8.25 16.97 14.32
N GLY A 130 6.91 16.91 14.24
CA GLY A 130 6.18 15.65 14.09
C GLY A 130 6.16 14.76 15.35
N VAL A 131 6.60 15.29 16.50
CA VAL A 131 6.50 14.59 17.79
C VAL A 131 5.12 14.84 18.36
N ILE A 132 4.33 13.77 18.45
CA ILE A 132 3.09 13.75 19.22
C ILE A 132 3.47 13.97 20.69
N ALA A 133 3.23 15.18 21.21
CA ALA A 133 3.57 15.55 22.58
C ALA A 133 2.67 14.86 23.62
N HIS A 134 1.48 14.42 23.22
CA HIS A 134 0.47 13.86 24.12
C HIS A 134 0.39 12.34 24.00
N ASN A 135 0.50 11.64 25.14
CA ASN A 135 0.20 10.21 25.25
C ASN A 135 -1.32 9.93 25.35
N ASP A 136 -2.13 10.82 24.76
CA ASP A 136 -3.58 10.72 24.71
C ASP A 136 -4.01 10.20 23.32
N PRO A 137 -4.60 9.00 23.23
CA PRO A 137 -5.07 8.43 21.96
C PRO A 137 -6.02 9.34 21.18
N ASP A 138 -6.88 10.11 21.85
CA ASP A 138 -7.89 10.93 21.19
C ASP A 138 -7.24 12.13 20.48
N GLU A 139 -6.25 12.75 21.11
CA GLU A 139 -5.46 13.84 20.51
C GLU A 139 -4.59 13.34 19.35
N GLN A 140 -4.02 12.13 19.47
CA GLN A 140 -3.30 11.48 18.39
C GLN A 140 -4.17 11.26 17.16
N GLU A 141 -5.39 10.75 17.37
CA GLU A 141 -6.34 10.52 16.31
C GLU A 141 -6.75 11.82 15.62
N LYS A 142 -7.02 12.90 16.37
CA LYS A 142 -7.32 14.23 15.81
C LYS A 142 -6.19 14.74 14.94
N LEU A 143 -4.94 14.68 15.42
CA LEU A 143 -3.78 15.14 14.66
C LEU A 143 -3.64 14.38 13.34
N ILE A 144 -3.80 13.05 13.34
CA ILE A 144 -3.74 12.23 12.13
C ILE A 144 -4.85 12.63 11.14
N LYS A 145 -6.09 12.78 11.63
CA LYS A 145 -7.24 13.15 10.78
C LYS A 145 -7.08 14.54 10.18
N LEU A 146 -6.69 15.53 10.98
CA LEU A 146 -6.48 16.91 10.51
C LEU A 146 -5.33 17.01 9.52
N ASN A 147 -4.23 16.30 9.77
CA ASN A 147 -3.11 16.26 8.82
C ASN A 147 -3.50 15.57 7.51
N THR A 148 -4.34 14.53 7.58
CA THR A 148 -4.89 13.86 6.38
C THR A 148 -5.79 14.81 5.59
N LEU A 149 -6.66 15.57 6.27
CA LEU A 149 -7.50 16.58 5.64
C LEU A 149 -6.65 17.65 4.96
N LEU A 150 -5.66 18.22 5.66
CA LEU A 150 -4.74 19.20 5.11
C LEU A 150 -4.00 18.65 3.88
N ALA A 151 -3.50 17.42 3.95
CA ALA A 151 -2.84 16.78 2.82
C ALA A 151 -3.76 16.68 1.60
N ASN A 152 -5.02 16.30 1.79
CA ASN A 152 -5.98 16.22 0.69
C ASN A 152 -6.30 17.60 0.09
N LEU A 153 -6.43 18.64 0.92
CA LEU A 153 -6.67 20.02 0.44
C LEU A 153 -5.49 20.52 -0.41
N VAL A 154 -4.26 20.30 0.03
CA VAL A 154 -3.07 20.71 -0.71
C VAL A 154 -2.89 19.87 -1.99
N ILE A 155 -3.18 18.57 -1.94
CA ILE A 155 -3.18 17.71 -3.14
C ILE A 155 -4.19 18.22 -4.17
N PHE A 156 -5.38 18.62 -3.71
CA PHE A 156 -6.42 19.17 -4.57
C PHE A 156 -5.98 20.49 -5.20
N HIS A 157 -5.40 21.40 -4.41
CA HIS A 157 -4.84 22.65 -4.93
C HIS A 157 -3.74 22.40 -5.97
N ASN A 158 -2.78 21.53 -5.67
CA ASN A 158 -1.74 21.13 -6.62
C ASN A 158 -2.31 20.54 -7.91
N ALA A 159 -3.41 19.78 -7.83
CA ALA A 159 -4.06 19.21 -9.01
C ALA A 159 -4.69 20.30 -9.89
N LEU A 160 -5.30 21.32 -9.29
CA LEU A 160 -5.85 22.46 -10.04
C LEU A 160 -4.75 23.24 -10.75
N ASP A 161 -3.66 23.58 -10.05
CA ASP A 161 -2.53 24.29 -10.63
C ASP A 161 -1.88 23.49 -11.76
N LEU A 162 -1.72 22.17 -11.57
CA LEU A 162 -1.21 21.28 -12.61
C LEU A 162 -2.13 21.27 -13.84
N MET A 163 -3.45 21.25 -13.65
CA MET A 163 -4.40 21.27 -14.76
C MET A 163 -4.30 22.58 -15.54
N GLU A 164 -4.17 23.73 -14.87
CA GLU A 164 -4.01 25.03 -15.52
C GLU A 164 -2.71 25.10 -16.34
N VAL A 165 -1.59 24.69 -15.74
CA VAL A 165 -0.30 24.62 -16.44
C VAL A 165 -0.36 23.68 -17.65
N VAL A 166 -1.03 22.53 -17.54
CA VAL A 166 -1.18 21.60 -18.68
C VAL A 166 -2.00 22.23 -19.80
N ARG A 167 -3.10 22.94 -19.49
CA ARG A 167 -3.90 23.66 -20.50
C ARG A 167 -3.07 24.70 -21.24
N ASP A 168 -2.27 25.48 -20.51
CA ASP A 168 -1.40 26.51 -21.08
C ASP A 168 -0.33 25.91 -21.99
N LEU A 169 0.29 24.80 -21.58
CA LEU A 169 1.30 24.11 -22.38
C LEU A 169 0.70 23.53 -23.67
N VAL A 170 -0.48 22.91 -23.59
CA VAL A 170 -1.18 22.41 -24.79
C VAL A 170 -1.58 23.57 -25.71
N ALA A 171 -2.05 24.70 -25.16
CA ALA A 171 -2.38 25.89 -25.95
C ALA A 171 -1.15 26.50 -26.65
N GLN A 172 0.04 26.36 -26.06
CA GLN A 172 1.32 26.74 -26.67
C GLN A 172 1.83 25.73 -27.72
N GLY A 173 1.12 24.61 -27.93
CA GLY A 173 1.44 23.60 -28.92
C GLY A 173 2.33 22.46 -28.41
N TRP A 174 2.53 22.33 -27.10
CA TRP A 174 3.24 21.18 -26.54
C TRP A 174 2.34 19.94 -26.51
N PRO A 175 2.73 18.83 -27.16
CA PRO A 175 2.01 17.58 -27.05
C PRO A 175 2.28 16.98 -25.66
N ILE A 176 1.22 16.76 -24.88
CA ILE A 176 1.29 16.08 -23.58
C ILE A 176 0.40 14.84 -23.66
N THR A 177 0.95 13.68 -23.31
CA THR A 177 0.21 12.42 -23.24
C THR A 177 -0.30 12.15 -21.83
N ALA A 178 -1.33 11.31 -21.73
CA ALA A 178 -1.88 10.92 -20.44
C ALA A 178 -0.90 10.07 -19.60
N GLU A 179 -0.01 9.28 -20.25
CA GLU A 179 1.08 8.57 -19.57
C GLU A 179 2.10 9.53 -18.95
N GLU A 180 2.48 10.60 -19.66
CA GLU A 180 3.41 11.62 -19.16
C GLU A 180 2.81 12.37 -17.97
N LEU A 181 1.54 12.77 -18.08
CA LEU A 181 0.83 13.40 -16.97
C LEU A 181 0.68 12.44 -15.78
N GLY A 182 0.42 11.15 -16.04
CA GLY A 182 0.33 10.11 -15.02
C GLY A 182 1.64 9.82 -14.27
N ALA A 183 2.78 10.23 -14.83
CA ALA A 183 4.08 10.14 -14.17
C ALA A 183 4.31 11.27 -13.14
N ILE A 184 3.52 12.35 -13.21
CA ILE A 184 3.63 13.50 -12.30
C ILE A 184 2.90 13.19 -10.99
N SER A 185 3.55 13.50 -9.87
CA SER A 185 2.95 13.37 -8.55
C SER A 185 2.33 14.70 -8.11
N PRO A 186 1.10 14.71 -7.55
CA PRO A 186 0.49 15.91 -7.00
C PRO A 186 1.06 16.28 -5.61
N TYR A 187 2.20 15.72 -5.21
CA TYR A 187 2.86 15.96 -3.92
C TYR A 187 4.00 17.00 -4.03
N LEU A 188 3.83 17.97 -4.93
CA LEU A 188 4.75 19.08 -5.13
C LEU A 188 4.77 19.97 -3.88
N ARG A 189 5.96 20.50 -3.56
CA ARG A 189 6.23 21.20 -2.29
C ARG A 189 6.86 22.58 -2.47
N ALA A 190 7.50 22.83 -3.60
CA ALA A 190 8.37 23.99 -3.78
C ALA A 190 7.61 25.32 -3.80
N HIS A 191 6.36 25.33 -4.29
CA HIS A 191 5.54 26.54 -4.38
C HIS A 191 4.69 26.79 -3.11
N ILE A 192 4.68 25.87 -2.15
CA ILE A 192 3.87 25.97 -0.94
C ILE A 192 4.68 26.62 0.18
N SER A 193 4.22 27.77 0.65
CA SER A 193 4.75 28.37 1.87
C SER A 193 4.19 27.65 3.10
N ARG A 194 5.07 27.07 3.93
CA ARG A 194 4.70 26.45 5.22
C ARG A 194 4.82 27.42 6.40
N PHE A 195 5.64 28.44 6.25
CA PHE A 195 5.98 29.38 7.32
C PHE A 195 5.79 30.81 6.81
N GLY A 196 5.23 31.67 7.65
CA GLY A 196 5.06 33.08 7.33
C GLY A 196 3.70 33.60 7.73
N ALA A 197 3.45 34.85 7.35
CA ALA A 197 2.14 35.48 7.48
C ALA A 197 1.30 35.14 6.26
N TYR A 198 0.11 34.60 6.48
CA TYR A 198 -0.89 34.35 5.45
C TYR A 198 -1.84 35.55 5.41
N ALA A 199 -2.08 36.10 4.22
CA ALA A 199 -3.08 37.14 4.04
C ALA A 199 -4.47 36.50 4.21
N THR A 200 -5.19 36.93 5.25
CA THR A 200 -6.55 36.42 5.53
C THR A 200 -7.65 37.34 5.00
N GLY A 201 -7.28 38.45 4.35
CA GLY A 201 -8.23 39.46 3.87
C GLY A 201 -9.11 39.01 2.70
N GLU A 202 -8.79 37.89 2.08
CA GLU A 202 -9.51 37.35 0.91
C GLU A 202 -10.24 36.03 1.24
N LEU A 203 -10.29 35.61 2.51
CA LEU A 203 -10.96 34.37 2.90
C LEU A 203 -12.48 34.37 2.63
N ASP A 204 -13.08 35.56 2.56
CA ASP A 204 -14.50 35.74 2.25
C ASP A 204 -14.79 35.77 0.74
N GLN A 205 -13.76 35.76 -0.11
CA GLN A 205 -13.96 35.70 -1.55
C GLN A 205 -14.25 34.26 -1.98
N GLU A 206 -15.38 34.07 -2.66
CA GLU A 206 -15.68 32.79 -3.28
C GLU A 206 -14.71 32.55 -4.45
N PRO A 207 -13.97 31.43 -4.46
CA PRO A 207 -13.08 31.11 -5.56
C PRO A 207 -13.88 30.87 -6.84
N ALA A 208 -13.26 31.17 -7.99
CA ALA A 208 -13.86 30.86 -9.28
C ALA A 208 -14.21 29.35 -9.36
N ALA A 209 -15.31 29.04 -10.05
CA ALA A 209 -15.70 27.66 -10.29
C ALA A 209 -14.57 26.91 -11.03
N PHE A 210 -14.04 25.87 -10.42
CA PHE A 210 -13.00 25.07 -11.05
C PHE A 210 -13.60 24.14 -12.12
N ASN A 211 -12.88 23.93 -13.22
CA ASN A 211 -13.25 22.96 -14.24
C ASN A 211 -12.55 21.61 -13.97
N PRO A 212 -13.27 20.57 -13.52
CA PRO A 212 -12.68 19.25 -13.24
C PRO A 212 -12.27 18.48 -14.50
N GLU A 213 -12.67 18.91 -15.69
CA GLU A 213 -12.43 18.18 -16.94
C GLU A 213 -11.19 18.71 -17.67
N LEU A 214 -10.21 17.83 -17.90
CA LEU A 214 -9.04 18.11 -18.74
C LEU A 214 -9.24 17.46 -20.12
N LYS A 215 -9.95 18.14 -21.02
CA LYS A 215 -10.33 17.64 -22.35
C LYS A 215 -9.19 17.66 -23.37
N GLU A 216 -8.16 18.42 -23.04
CA GLU A 216 -6.94 18.62 -23.82
C GLU A 216 -6.10 17.34 -23.89
N ILE A 217 -6.32 16.40 -22.97
CA ILE A 217 -5.59 15.15 -22.85
C ILE A 217 -6.55 13.97 -23.06
N ASP A 218 -6.17 13.05 -23.95
CA ASP A 218 -6.90 11.79 -24.16
C ASP A 218 -6.47 10.74 -23.13
N PHE A 219 -7.34 10.48 -22.15
CA PHE A 219 -7.13 9.46 -21.13
C PHE A 219 -7.61 8.05 -21.55
N SER A 220 -8.22 7.88 -22.72
CA SER A 220 -8.78 6.59 -23.16
C SER A 220 -7.73 5.53 -23.46
N ALA A 221 -6.51 5.97 -23.81
CA ALA A 221 -5.37 5.10 -24.09
C ALA A 221 -4.69 4.57 -22.81
N VAL A 222 -4.90 5.22 -21.66
CA VAL A 222 -4.27 4.80 -20.41
C VAL A 222 -5.05 3.62 -19.85
N ALA A 223 -4.44 2.44 -19.90
CA ALA A 223 -4.82 1.36 -18.99
C ALA A 223 -4.57 1.88 -17.57
N LEU A 224 -5.59 2.46 -16.93
CA LEU A 224 -5.58 2.86 -15.53
C LEU A 224 -5.17 1.63 -14.74
N ALA A 225 -3.88 1.58 -14.37
CA ALA A 225 -3.31 0.49 -13.62
C ALA A 225 -3.88 0.59 -12.19
N ALA A 226 -4.99 -0.12 -11.99
CA ALA A 226 -5.56 -0.39 -10.68
C ALA A 226 -4.60 -1.23 -9.82
#